data_AF-A0A8H7GIY9-F1
#
_entry.id   AF-A0A8H7GIY9-F1
#
_cell.length_a   1.000
_cell.length_b   1.000
_cell.length_c   1.000
_cell.angle_alpha   90.00
_cell.angle_beta   90.00
_cell.angle_gamma   90.00
#
_symmetry.space_group_name_H-M   'P 1'
#
loop_
_entity.id
_entity.type
_entity.pdbx_description
1 polymer ?
#
loop_
_entity_poly.entity_id
_entity_poly.type
_entity_poly.pdbx_seq_one_letter_code
_entity_poly.pdbx_strand_id
1 'polypeptide(L)'
;MVILALPSFLALAAAALAAPSPRANHVIHEKRAAEPVDWIDVGRVPSDHILPMKFGLSQQNIHLVEEMLMAISHPHSPSFGSHMTAAEVNDAFAPSKATLDSVVDWLGSAGIAKERLRLTQNKAWVEVNATTAEIEELLNTEYHAYVHAETGTKQIGCHSYSVPEHISEHIDLIRPTVHFKHTPPASALKNRVKRSSHLHLATQHSRPSNHLSATANSSASLAGCSTRITPDCLRALYNINYTPTQDGYNSYGIVAAELADNSYEPSDLDVFYKKYAPSLVGSRPWLFSVDGGKLGGNFSDDDLHAESDLDIQYASVLAAPLTISLFEVATNGFDDWLDAVDKSYCTFDGGDEVKEGDSPLPTNELTCGVVAPPYVVSVSYGTLEAAFTPKYMSRQ
;
A
#
# COMPACT_ATOMS: atom_id res chain seq x y z
N MET A 1 -17.72 90.20 28.69
CA MET A 1 -16.37 89.90 29.19
C MET A 1 -16.41 88.47 29.72
N VAL A 2 -15.71 87.59 29.00
CA VAL A 2 -15.34 86.17 29.24
C VAL A 2 -16.46 85.17 29.64
N ILE A 3 -16.87 84.40 28.63
CA ILE A 3 -17.58 83.12 28.71
C ILE A 3 -16.53 82.03 29.03
N LEU A 4 -16.74 81.24 30.08
CA LEU A 4 -15.93 80.06 30.38
C LEU A 4 -16.36 78.89 29.47
N ALA A 5 -15.44 78.42 28.63
CA ALA A 5 -15.58 77.19 27.85
C ALA A 5 -14.72 76.08 28.50
N LEU A 6 -15.34 74.95 28.84
CA LEU A 6 -14.64 73.70 29.20
C LEU A 6 -14.00 73.07 27.95
N PRO A 7 -12.80 72.48 28.04
CA PRO A 7 -12.33 71.54 27.03
C PRO A 7 -12.69 70.09 27.45
N SER A 8 -13.51 69.44 26.65
CA SER A 8 -13.68 67.98 26.66
C SER A 8 -12.45 67.33 26.02
N PHE A 9 -11.69 66.56 26.80
CA PHE A 9 -10.65 65.67 26.27
C PHE A 9 -11.31 64.38 25.74
N LEU A 10 -11.32 64.19 24.42
CA LEU A 10 -11.60 62.90 23.81
C LEU A 10 -10.33 62.02 23.90
N ALA A 11 -10.37 60.96 24.69
CA ALA A 11 -9.37 59.90 24.68
C ALA A 11 -9.68 58.93 23.52
N LEU A 12 -8.84 58.94 22.48
CA LEU A 12 -8.88 57.94 21.42
C LEU A 12 -8.22 56.65 21.94
N ALA A 13 -9.02 55.64 22.27
CA ALA A 13 -8.51 54.30 22.54
C ALA A 13 -8.12 53.64 21.21
N ALA A 14 -6.81 53.52 20.97
CA ALA A 14 -6.29 52.72 19.86
C ALA A 14 -6.49 51.24 20.18
N ALA A 15 -7.52 50.62 19.58
CA ALA A 15 -7.62 49.18 19.52
C ALA A 15 -6.52 48.67 18.57
N ALA A 16 -5.42 48.19 19.14
CA ALA A 16 -4.43 47.42 18.40
C ALA A 16 -5.09 46.10 17.99
N LEU A 17 -5.55 46.02 16.74
CA LEU A 17 -5.78 44.76 16.06
C LEU A 17 -4.43 44.05 16.02
N ALA A 18 -4.23 43.07 16.90
CA ALA A 18 -3.12 42.14 16.77
C ALA A 18 -3.33 41.39 15.45
N ALA A 19 -2.59 41.79 14.41
CA ALA A 19 -2.47 41.00 13.20
C ALA A 19 -1.84 39.64 13.59
N PRO A 20 -2.32 38.51 13.04
CA PRO A 20 -1.66 37.23 13.23
C PRO A 20 -0.19 37.33 12.81
N SER A 21 0.63 36.63 13.58
CA SER A 21 2.11 36.65 13.56
C SER A 21 2.69 36.40 12.16
N PRO A 22 3.98 36.73 11.90
CA PRO A 22 4.55 36.72 10.56
C PRO A 22 4.29 35.37 9.90
N ARG A 23 3.73 35.39 8.69
CA ARG A 23 3.61 34.20 7.83
C ARG A 23 4.91 33.43 7.94
N ALA A 24 4.88 32.26 8.60
CA ALA A 24 6.04 31.41 8.66
C ALA A 24 6.52 31.20 7.22
N ASN A 25 7.82 31.33 6.97
CA ASN A 25 8.37 31.11 5.65
C ASN A 25 7.99 29.68 5.24
N HIS A 26 7.14 29.56 4.23
CA HIS A 26 6.77 28.26 3.68
C HIS A 26 7.87 27.82 2.71
N VAL A 27 8.24 26.55 2.81
CA VAL A 27 9.18 25.89 1.91
C VAL A 27 8.43 24.79 1.18
N ILE A 28 8.75 24.58 -0.09
CA ILE A 28 8.18 23.46 -0.86
C ILE A 28 8.63 22.18 -0.19
N HIS A 29 7.68 21.44 0.38
CA HIS A 29 7.96 20.18 1.07
C HIS A 29 8.09 19.05 0.07
N GLU A 30 7.23 19.06 -0.94
CA GLU A 30 7.12 18.01 -1.93
C GLU A 30 6.47 18.49 -3.21
N LYS A 31 6.84 17.86 -4.32
CA LYS A 31 6.29 18.06 -5.65
C LYS A 31 6.12 16.70 -6.32
N ARG A 32 5.07 16.57 -7.14
CA ARG A 32 4.79 15.37 -7.91
C ARG A 32 6.01 14.94 -8.73
N ALA A 33 6.31 13.65 -8.72
CA ALA A 33 7.47 13.07 -9.41
C ALA A 33 7.32 13.10 -10.94
N ALA A 34 6.12 12.82 -11.44
CA ALA A 34 5.78 12.86 -12.85
C ALA A 34 4.36 13.41 -13.03
N GLU A 35 4.04 14.00 -14.18
CA GLU A 35 2.64 14.33 -14.48
C GLU A 35 1.84 13.06 -14.80
N PRO A 36 0.55 12.99 -14.43
CA PRO A 36 -0.27 11.83 -14.66
C PRO A 36 -0.68 11.75 -16.13
N VAL A 37 0.10 10.98 -16.89
CA VAL A 37 -0.22 10.57 -18.25
C VAL A 37 -1.54 9.80 -18.21
N ASP A 38 -2.43 10.06 -19.17
CA ASP A 38 -3.80 9.49 -19.29
C ASP A 38 -4.84 10.00 -18.27
N TRP A 39 -4.50 10.97 -17.41
CA TRP A 39 -5.46 11.64 -16.53
C TRP A 39 -5.80 13.04 -17.04
N ILE A 40 -7.09 13.36 -17.05
CA ILE A 40 -7.62 14.64 -17.49
C ILE A 40 -7.94 15.47 -16.25
N ASP A 41 -7.32 16.65 -16.13
CA ASP A 41 -7.69 17.65 -15.12
C ASP A 41 -9.10 18.18 -15.42
N VAL A 42 -10.04 17.95 -14.50
CA VAL A 42 -11.43 18.40 -14.61
C VAL A 42 -11.70 19.71 -13.85
N GLY A 43 -10.66 20.31 -13.27
CA GLY A 43 -10.69 21.61 -12.63
C GLY A 43 -10.48 21.57 -11.12
N ARG A 44 -10.47 22.77 -10.54
CA ARG A 44 -10.25 22.99 -9.11
C ARG A 44 -11.36 22.35 -8.27
N VAL A 45 -10.96 21.72 -7.17
CA VAL A 45 -11.89 21.13 -6.21
C VAL A 45 -12.69 22.25 -5.50
N PRO A 46 -14.01 22.09 -5.27
CA PRO A 46 -14.80 23.07 -4.52
C PRO A 46 -14.25 23.33 -3.12
N SER A 47 -14.25 24.60 -2.71
CA SER A 47 -13.66 25.05 -1.43
C SER A 47 -14.20 24.33 -0.19
N ASP A 48 -15.46 23.89 -0.23
CA ASP A 48 -16.19 23.23 0.85
C ASP A 48 -16.11 21.71 0.81
N HIS A 49 -15.49 21.13 -0.22
CA HIS A 49 -15.28 19.69 -0.30
C HIS A 49 -14.36 19.22 0.83
N ILE A 50 -14.76 18.15 1.52
CA ILE A 50 -14.02 17.59 2.65
C ILE A 50 -12.95 16.62 2.16
N LEU A 51 -11.70 16.91 2.51
CA LEU A 51 -10.54 16.08 2.27
C LEU A 51 -10.18 15.32 3.56
N PRO A 52 -10.06 13.97 3.52
CA PRO A 52 -9.53 13.18 4.62
C PRO A 52 -8.01 13.28 4.63
N MET A 53 -7.48 14.27 5.35
CA MET A 53 -6.05 14.57 5.38
C MET A 53 -5.32 13.71 6.40
N LYS A 54 -4.12 13.26 6.03
CA LYS A 54 -3.19 12.51 6.87
C LYS A 54 -1.81 13.18 6.82
N PHE A 55 -1.28 13.46 8.01
CA PHE A 55 0.01 14.09 8.22
C PHE A 55 0.97 13.06 8.79
N GLY A 56 1.88 12.56 7.96
CA GLY A 56 2.86 11.54 8.32
C GLY A 56 4.00 12.18 9.09
N LEU A 57 4.07 11.88 10.38
CA LEU A 57 5.07 12.42 11.28
C LEU A 57 6.43 11.77 11.03
N SER A 58 7.50 12.55 11.14
CA SER A 58 8.86 12.04 10.98
C SER A 58 9.22 11.02 12.06
N GLN A 59 9.67 9.86 11.61
CA GLN A 59 10.06 8.73 12.46
C GLN A 59 11.44 8.93 13.09
N GLN A 60 11.62 8.39 14.29
CA GLN A 60 12.93 8.35 14.94
C GLN A 60 13.76 7.19 14.39
N ASN A 61 15.08 7.23 14.59
CA ASN A 61 15.99 6.11 14.33
C ASN A 61 16.05 5.58 12.88
N ILE A 62 15.48 6.28 11.90
CA ILE A 62 15.51 5.84 10.49
C ILE A 62 16.94 5.64 9.97
N HIS A 63 17.88 6.46 10.42
CA HIS A 63 19.31 6.33 10.11
C HIS A 63 19.97 5.04 10.67
N LEU A 64 19.31 4.32 11.58
CA LEU A 64 19.77 3.07 12.18
C LEU A 64 19.13 1.83 11.56
N VAL A 65 18.16 1.97 10.64
CA VAL A 65 17.41 0.84 10.06
C VAL A 65 18.35 -0.21 9.47
N GLU A 66 19.35 0.22 8.69
CA GLU A 66 20.33 -0.70 8.10
C GLU A 66 21.13 -1.44 9.17
N GLU A 67 21.64 -0.74 10.18
CA GLU A 67 22.41 -1.35 11.27
C GLU A 67 21.56 -2.36 12.06
N MET A 68 20.34 -1.96 12.45
CA MET A 68 19.40 -2.82 13.17
C MET A 68 19.02 -4.05 12.36
N LEU A 69 18.75 -3.89 11.07
CA LEU A 69 18.41 -4.99 10.17
C LEU A 69 19.60 -5.94 9.98
N MET A 70 20.80 -5.42 9.76
CA MET A 70 22.00 -6.24 9.60
C MET A 70 22.37 -6.98 10.89
N ALA A 71 22.11 -6.39 12.06
CA ALA A 71 22.32 -7.06 13.34
C ALA A 71 21.44 -8.31 13.49
N ILE A 72 20.23 -8.33 12.97
CA ILE A 72 19.32 -9.49 13.09
C ILE A 72 19.36 -10.43 11.88
N SER A 73 19.82 -9.97 10.72
CA SER A 73 19.79 -10.74 9.45
C SER A 73 21.16 -11.26 9.00
N HIS A 74 22.27 -10.69 9.46
CA HIS A 74 23.59 -11.14 9.04
C HIS A 74 23.99 -12.43 9.79
N PRO A 75 24.37 -13.53 9.10
CA PRO A 75 24.57 -14.84 9.72
C PRO A 75 25.74 -14.90 10.73
N HIS A 76 26.68 -13.97 10.65
CA HIS A 76 27.78 -13.85 11.62
C HIS A 76 27.49 -12.90 12.79
N SER A 77 26.31 -12.26 12.80
CA SER A 77 25.92 -11.39 13.91
C SER A 77 25.56 -12.23 15.14
N PRO A 78 25.95 -11.81 16.36
CA PRO A 78 25.52 -12.48 17.58
C PRO A 78 23.99 -12.42 17.79
N SER A 79 23.31 -11.46 17.18
CA SER A 79 21.85 -11.29 17.26
C SER A 79 21.09 -11.89 16.06
N PHE A 80 21.78 -12.67 15.21
CA PHE A 80 21.15 -13.30 14.05
C PHE A 80 19.88 -14.10 14.43
N GLY A 81 18.78 -13.85 13.73
CA GLY A 81 17.48 -14.48 13.97
C GLY A 81 16.69 -13.91 15.16
N SER A 82 17.23 -12.92 15.90
CA SER A 82 16.54 -12.24 17.00
C SER A 82 15.64 -11.12 16.48
N HIS A 83 14.61 -11.48 15.72
CA HIS A 83 13.69 -10.53 15.10
C HIS A 83 12.88 -9.75 16.15
N MET A 84 12.58 -8.49 15.84
CA MET A 84 11.74 -7.62 16.67
C MET A 84 10.25 -7.97 16.49
N THR A 85 9.48 -7.83 17.56
CA THR A 85 8.03 -7.82 17.52
C THR A 85 7.52 -6.52 16.87
N ALA A 86 6.29 -6.53 16.34
CA ALA A 86 5.67 -5.33 15.79
C ALA A 86 5.60 -4.16 16.79
N ALA A 87 5.41 -4.46 18.08
CA ALA A 87 5.43 -3.46 19.14
C ALA A 87 6.83 -2.83 19.32
N GLU A 88 7.89 -3.63 19.32
CA GLU A 88 9.26 -3.14 19.40
C GLU A 88 9.64 -2.30 18.19
N VAL A 89 9.18 -2.67 16.98
CA VAL A 89 9.38 -1.86 15.77
C VAL A 89 8.65 -0.52 15.90
N ASN A 90 7.39 -0.53 16.30
CA ASN A 90 6.61 0.69 16.52
C ASN A 90 7.26 1.61 17.56
N ASP A 91 7.74 1.06 18.68
CA ASP A 91 8.40 1.85 19.72
C ASP A 91 9.76 2.39 19.27
N ALA A 92 10.52 1.62 18.47
CA ALA A 92 11.82 2.04 17.97
C ALA A 92 11.74 3.20 16.96
N PHE A 93 10.69 3.22 16.13
CA PHE A 93 10.54 4.22 15.06
C PHE A 93 9.46 5.28 15.35
N ALA A 94 8.79 5.22 16.50
CA ALA A 94 7.76 6.18 16.88
C ALA A 94 8.26 7.64 16.76
N PRO A 95 7.43 8.57 16.26
CA PRO A 95 7.77 9.99 16.26
C PRO A 95 8.03 10.51 17.67
N SER A 96 8.92 11.49 17.78
CA SER A 96 9.20 12.14 19.06
C SER A 96 7.98 12.94 19.55
N LYS A 97 7.87 13.13 20.87
CA LYS A 97 6.84 14.02 21.44
C LYS A 97 6.95 15.45 20.86
N ALA A 98 8.17 15.94 20.66
CA ALA A 98 8.40 17.26 20.06
C ALA A 98 7.85 17.34 18.63
N THR A 99 8.05 16.31 17.82
CA THR A 99 7.48 16.20 16.46
C THR A 99 5.95 16.29 16.50
N LEU A 100 5.31 15.51 17.38
CA LEU A 100 3.86 15.51 17.52
C LEU A 100 3.34 16.88 17.99
N ASP A 101 3.94 17.45 19.04
CA ASP A 101 3.52 18.73 19.61
C ASP A 101 3.68 19.86 18.57
N SER A 102 4.80 19.91 17.83
CA SER A 102 5.02 20.88 16.74
C SER A 102 3.96 20.81 15.65
N VAL A 103 3.58 19.61 15.20
CA VAL A 103 2.57 19.43 14.15
C VAL A 103 1.17 19.78 14.67
N VAL A 104 0.81 19.35 15.88
CA VAL A 104 -0.49 19.68 16.49
C VAL A 104 -0.65 21.18 16.72
N ASP A 105 0.39 21.85 17.21
CA ASP A 105 0.38 23.30 17.44
C ASP A 105 0.31 24.08 16.11
N TRP A 106 1.01 23.61 15.07
CA TRP A 106 0.90 24.19 13.73
C TRP A 106 -0.51 24.08 13.17
N LEU A 107 -1.11 22.88 13.18
CA LEU A 107 -2.49 22.68 12.71
C LEU A 107 -3.48 23.55 13.50
N GLY A 108 -3.32 23.64 14.82
CA GLY A 108 -4.10 24.52 15.68
C GLY A 108 -3.96 26.00 15.32
N SER A 109 -2.73 26.46 15.06
CA SER A 109 -2.44 27.84 14.66
C SER A 109 -3.04 28.22 13.30
N ALA A 110 -3.23 27.24 12.42
CA ALA A 110 -3.90 27.38 11.14
C ALA A 110 -5.43 27.32 11.22
N GLY A 111 -6.00 27.20 12.43
CA GLY A 111 -7.44 27.20 12.66
C GLY A 111 -8.08 25.80 12.68
N ILE A 112 -7.31 24.72 12.56
CA ILE A 112 -7.81 23.36 12.67
C ILE A 112 -7.89 22.99 14.15
N ALA A 113 -9.11 22.90 14.67
CA ALA A 113 -9.38 22.62 16.08
C ALA A 113 -8.80 21.25 16.51
N LYS A 114 -8.15 21.20 17.69
CA LYS A 114 -7.47 20.01 18.20
C LYS A 114 -8.40 18.81 18.35
N GLU A 115 -9.69 19.06 18.59
CA GLU A 115 -10.73 18.03 18.73
C GLU A 115 -11.03 17.30 17.42
N ARG A 116 -10.64 17.88 16.27
CA ARG A 116 -10.74 17.24 14.95
C ARG A 116 -9.56 16.33 14.63
N LEU A 117 -8.46 16.43 15.39
CA LEU A 117 -7.25 15.68 15.16
C LEU A 117 -7.35 14.28 15.77
N ARG A 118 -6.97 13.26 15.00
CA ARG A 118 -6.92 11.87 15.44
C ARG A 118 -5.50 11.34 15.24
N LEU A 119 -4.93 10.75 16.29
CA LEU A 119 -3.61 10.11 16.22
C LEU A 119 -3.80 8.60 15.98
N THR A 120 -3.06 8.04 15.03
CA THR A 120 -3.10 6.59 14.74
C THR A 120 -2.50 5.75 15.87
N GLN A 121 -2.78 4.44 15.90
CA GLN A 121 -2.31 3.57 16.98
C GLN A 121 -0.78 3.49 17.09
N ASN A 122 -0.10 3.43 15.94
CA ASN A 122 1.37 3.49 15.85
C ASN A 122 1.94 4.91 16.05
N LYS A 123 1.07 5.91 16.30
CA LYS A 123 1.40 7.34 16.50
C LYS A 123 2.14 7.98 15.31
N ALA A 124 2.17 7.31 14.17
CA ALA A 124 2.94 7.76 13.01
C ALA A 124 2.20 8.83 12.20
N TRP A 125 0.88 9.02 12.42
CA TRP A 125 0.03 9.89 11.63
C TRP A 125 -0.95 10.70 12.47
N VAL A 126 -1.13 11.96 12.08
CA VAL A 126 -2.24 12.80 12.53
C VAL A 126 -3.25 12.90 11.39
N GLU A 127 -4.49 12.51 11.65
CA GLU A 127 -5.59 12.50 10.69
C GLU A 127 -6.59 13.62 11.00
N VAL A 128 -7.13 14.24 9.95
CA VAL A 128 -8.16 15.28 10.06
C VAL A 128 -8.99 15.39 8.79
N ASN A 129 -10.31 15.45 8.97
CA ASN A 129 -11.22 15.84 7.90
C ASN A 129 -11.29 17.38 7.84
N ALA A 130 -10.87 17.95 6.71
CA ALA A 130 -10.80 19.39 6.51
C ALA A 130 -11.30 19.82 5.13
N THR A 131 -11.84 21.02 5.05
CA THR A 131 -12.30 21.59 3.79
C THR A 131 -11.12 21.86 2.87
N THR A 132 -11.34 21.81 1.57
CA THR A 132 -10.33 22.14 0.56
C THR A 132 -9.75 23.53 0.81
N ALA A 133 -10.58 24.51 1.20
CA ALA A 133 -10.11 25.86 1.54
C ALA A 133 -9.13 25.88 2.73
N GLU A 134 -9.44 25.18 3.83
CA GLU A 134 -8.54 25.08 4.99
C GLU A 134 -7.18 24.50 4.59
N ILE A 135 -7.18 23.47 3.74
CA ILE A 135 -5.95 22.76 3.36
C ILE A 135 -5.14 23.51 2.31
N GLU A 136 -5.77 24.13 1.33
CA GLU A 136 -5.09 24.98 0.36
C GLU A 136 -4.39 26.17 1.04
N GLU A 137 -5.02 26.77 2.07
CA GLU A 137 -4.41 27.81 2.89
C GLU A 137 -3.26 27.26 3.76
N LEU A 138 -3.47 26.13 4.44
CA LEU A 138 -2.48 25.48 5.29
C LEU A 138 -1.20 25.09 4.54
N LEU A 139 -1.36 24.57 3.33
CA LEU A 139 -0.29 23.94 2.55
C LEU A 139 0.22 24.82 1.39
N ASN A 140 -0.33 26.03 1.24
CA ASN A 140 -0.04 26.94 0.13
C ASN A 140 -0.03 26.21 -1.24
N THR A 141 -1.15 25.57 -1.55
CA THR A 141 -1.32 24.71 -2.72
C THR A 141 -2.70 24.91 -3.36
N GLU A 142 -2.94 24.27 -4.51
CA GLU A 142 -4.23 24.23 -5.18
C GLU A 142 -4.59 22.78 -5.50
N TYR A 143 -5.80 22.37 -5.11
CA TYR A 143 -6.30 21.02 -5.33
C TYR A 143 -7.13 20.94 -6.61
N HIS A 144 -6.83 19.93 -7.42
CA HIS A 144 -7.52 19.63 -8.66
C HIS A 144 -8.10 18.22 -8.60
N ALA A 145 -9.24 18.05 -9.27
CA ALA A 145 -9.81 16.75 -9.53
C ALA A 145 -9.36 16.28 -10.93
N TYR A 146 -9.04 15.00 -11.04
CA TYR A 146 -8.58 14.35 -12.24
C TYR A 146 -9.46 13.15 -12.56
N VAL A 147 -9.66 12.89 -13.85
CA VAL A 147 -10.41 11.74 -14.35
C VAL A 147 -9.56 10.97 -15.35
N HIS A 148 -9.34 9.68 -15.11
CA HIS A 148 -8.61 8.83 -16.03
C HIS A 148 -9.39 8.63 -17.34
N ALA A 149 -8.75 8.88 -18.47
CA ALA A 149 -9.39 9.01 -19.78
C ALA A 149 -10.09 7.72 -20.25
N GLU A 150 -9.50 6.55 -19.96
CA GLU A 150 -10.05 5.27 -20.41
C GLU A 150 -11.08 4.68 -19.43
N THR A 151 -10.89 4.88 -18.13
CA THR A 151 -11.65 4.16 -17.09
C THR A 151 -12.68 5.04 -16.38
N GLY A 152 -12.57 6.36 -16.47
CA GLY A 152 -13.42 7.30 -15.73
C GLY A 152 -13.12 7.35 -14.22
N THR A 153 -12.07 6.67 -13.74
CA THR A 153 -11.63 6.73 -12.34
C THR A 153 -11.30 8.16 -11.96
N LYS A 154 -11.70 8.59 -10.77
CA LYS A 154 -11.45 9.95 -10.28
C LYS A 154 -10.37 9.95 -9.19
N GLN A 155 -9.55 10.99 -9.19
CA GLN A 155 -8.56 11.23 -8.14
C GLN A 155 -8.45 12.72 -7.84
N ILE A 156 -8.24 13.06 -6.57
CA ILE A 156 -7.97 14.43 -6.12
C ILE A 156 -6.50 14.51 -5.71
N GLY A 157 -5.85 15.61 -6.05
CA GLY A 157 -4.49 15.90 -5.63
C GLY A 157 -4.02 17.28 -6.06
N CYS A 158 -2.76 17.57 -5.76
CA CYS A 158 -2.11 18.82 -6.13
C CYS A 158 -0.78 18.54 -6.84
N HIS A 159 -0.18 19.59 -7.41
CA HIS A 159 1.12 19.49 -8.09
C HIS A 159 2.30 19.55 -7.13
N SER A 160 2.21 20.43 -6.15
CA SER A 160 3.22 20.63 -5.10
C SER A 160 2.57 21.27 -3.89
N TYR A 161 3.11 21.02 -2.71
CA TYR A 161 2.67 21.70 -1.50
C TYR A 161 3.86 22.19 -0.68
N SER A 162 3.58 23.18 0.15
CA SER A 162 4.56 23.80 1.03
C SER A 162 4.12 23.66 2.49
N VAL A 163 5.08 23.66 3.39
CA VAL A 163 4.83 23.73 4.84
C VAL A 163 5.72 24.81 5.44
N PRO A 164 5.41 25.35 6.62
CA PRO A 164 6.36 26.20 7.33
C PRO A 164 7.73 25.53 7.49
N GLU A 165 8.82 26.29 7.34
CA GLU A 165 10.19 25.77 7.40
C GLU A 165 10.46 24.91 8.64
N HIS A 166 10.02 25.35 9.82
CA HIS A 166 10.15 24.62 11.09
C HIS A 166 9.31 23.33 11.19
N ILE A 167 8.34 23.12 10.30
CA ILE A 167 7.51 21.91 10.24
C ILE A 167 8.10 20.87 9.28
N SER A 168 8.96 21.30 8.34
CA SER A 168 9.52 20.43 7.30
C SER A 168 10.34 19.25 7.84
N GLU A 169 10.92 19.37 9.04
CA GLU A 169 11.66 18.30 9.72
C GLU A 169 10.80 17.38 10.60
N HIS A 170 9.51 17.72 10.75
CA HIS A 170 8.55 16.99 11.57
C HIS A 170 7.52 16.20 10.77
N ILE A 171 7.49 16.40 9.45
CA ILE A 171 6.58 15.73 8.52
C ILE A 171 7.40 15.02 7.45
N ASP A 172 7.15 13.73 7.28
CA ASP A 172 7.70 12.99 6.14
C ASP A 172 6.87 13.28 4.89
N LEU A 173 5.55 13.07 4.98
CA LEU A 173 4.64 13.26 3.85
C LEU A 173 3.21 13.58 4.29
N ILE A 174 2.44 14.23 3.42
CA ILE A 174 1.03 14.58 3.65
C ILE A 174 0.17 13.94 2.56
N ARG A 175 -0.97 13.34 2.89
CA ARG A 175 -1.90 12.72 1.94
C ARG A 175 -3.35 13.16 2.18
N PRO A 176 -4.22 13.19 1.14
CA PRO A 176 -3.88 13.14 -0.29
C PRO A 176 -3.21 14.47 -0.74
N THR A 177 -2.11 14.41 -1.48
CA THR A 177 -1.43 15.60 -2.05
C THR A 177 -0.84 15.29 -3.45
N VAL A 178 0.47 15.07 -3.53
CA VAL A 178 1.25 14.79 -4.75
C VAL A 178 1.40 13.29 -5.03
N HIS A 179 1.00 12.45 -4.07
CA HIS A 179 0.99 10.99 -4.15
C HIS A 179 -0.12 10.48 -5.09
N PHE A 180 0.11 10.68 -6.38
CA PHE A 180 -0.86 10.43 -7.43
C PHE A 180 -0.75 8.98 -7.94
N LYS A 181 -1.87 8.25 -8.05
CA LYS A 181 -1.85 6.89 -8.62
C LYS A 181 -1.87 7.02 -10.14
N HIS A 182 -0.71 6.88 -10.76
CA HIS A 182 -0.55 7.04 -12.21
C HIS A 182 -1.33 6.00 -13.02
N THR A 183 -1.52 4.81 -12.45
CA THR A 183 -2.36 3.76 -13.03
C THR A 183 -3.74 3.74 -12.37
N PRO A 184 -4.82 3.59 -13.14
CA PRO A 184 -6.14 3.38 -12.56
C PRO A 184 -6.21 2.01 -11.84
N PRO A 185 -7.15 1.83 -10.90
CA PRO A 185 -7.39 0.55 -10.25
C PRO A 185 -7.61 -0.56 -11.28
N ALA A 186 -7.06 -1.72 -10.97
CA ALA A 186 -7.22 -2.95 -11.73
C ALA A 186 -8.68 -3.26 -12.12
N SER A 187 -9.62 -3.10 -11.18
CA SER A 187 -11.06 -3.31 -11.39
C SER A 187 -11.68 -2.40 -12.44
N ALA A 188 -11.05 -1.25 -12.70
CA ALA A 188 -11.48 -0.29 -13.71
C ALA A 188 -10.90 -0.64 -15.10
N LEU A 189 -9.86 -1.49 -15.17
CA LEU A 189 -9.17 -1.92 -16.38
C LEU A 189 -9.78 -3.20 -16.99
N LYS A 190 -11.10 -3.24 -17.14
CA LYS A 190 -11.83 -4.41 -17.69
C LYS A 190 -11.40 -4.85 -19.10
N ASN A 191 -10.64 -4.04 -19.83
CA ASN A 191 -10.30 -4.25 -21.24
C ASN A 191 -8.79 -4.33 -21.55
N ARG A 192 -7.87 -4.12 -20.59
CA ARG A 192 -6.44 -3.93 -20.88
C ARG A 192 -5.57 -5.19 -20.81
N VAL A 193 -6.09 -6.30 -20.25
CA VAL A 193 -5.38 -7.59 -20.22
C VAL A 193 -5.11 -8.14 -21.63
N LYS A 194 -5.87 -7.69 -22.65
CA LYS A 194 -5.68 -8.10 -24.05
C LYS A 194 -4.35 -7.68 -24.70
N ARG A 195 -3.54 -6.80 -24.07
CA ARG A 195 -2.32 -6.24 -24.71
C ARG A 195 -0.99 -6.51 -23.99
N SER A 196 -0.99 -7.08 -22.77
CA SER A 196 0.27 -7.47 -22.09
C SER A 196 0.81 -8.84 -22.54
N SER A 197 0.04 -9.56 -23.37
CA SER A 197 0.33 -10.93 -23.83
C SER A 197 1.54 -11.09 -24.78
N HIS A 198 2.32 -10.05 -25.02
CA HIS A 198 3.56 -10.13 -25.81
C HIS A 198 4.84 -10.22 -24.96
N LEU A 199 4.78 -10.02 -23.64
CA LEU A 199 5.93 -10.22 -22.76
C LEU A 199 5.91 -11.55 -21.98
N HIS A 200 4.84 -12.33 -22.05
CA HIS A 200 4.80 -13.73 -21.60
C HIS A 200 5.13 -14.69 -22.73
N LEU A 201 6.39 -14.63 -23.16
CA LEU A 201 6.97 -15.62 -24.06
C LEU A 201 7.40 -16.88 -23.28
N ALA A 202 6.50 -17.57 -22.53
CA ALA A 202 6.79 -18.93 -22.02
C ALA A 202 5.62 -19.74 -21.42
N THR A 203 4.34 -19.49 -21.73
CA THR A 203 3.30 -20.52 -21.50
C THR A 203 2.44 -20.72 -22.74
N GLN A 204 3.12 -20.96 -23.87
CA GLN A 204 2.47 -21.79 -24.87
C GLN A 204 2.23 -23.16 -24.24
N HIS A 205 0.99 -23.40 -23.80
CA HIS A 205 0.41 -24.73 -23.72
C HIS A 205 0.35 -25.29 -25.15
N SER A 206 1.53 -25.59 -25.71
CA SER A 206 1.64 -26.44 -26.89
C SER A 206 0.95 -27.74 -26.50
N ARG A 207 -0.09 -28.08 -27.26
CA ARG A 207 -0.78 -29.38 -27.31
C ARG A 207 0.19 -30.51 -26.96
N PRO A 208 -0.24 -31.53 -26.20
CA PRO A 208 0.66 -32.56 -25.70
C PRO A 208 1.47 -33.15 -26.86
N SER A 209 2.77 -32.85 -26.88
CA SER A 209 3.71 -33.59 -27.69
C SER A 209 3.86 -34.95 -27.03
N ASN A 210 3.54 -36.01 -27.77
CA ASN A 210 3.52 -37.42 -27.33
C ASN A 210 4.92 -38.00 -26.98
N HIS A 211 5.86 -37.20 -26.49
CA HIS A 211 7.27 -37.61 -26.35
C HIS A 211 7.96 -37.25 -25.04
N LEU A 212 7.24 -37.16 -23.92
CA LEU A 212 7.88 -37.11 -22.61
C LEU A 212 7.32 -38.22 -21.72
N SER A 213 8.08 -39.31 -21.65
CA SER A 213 7.84 -40.46 -20.79
C SER A 213 7.91 -40.02 -19.32
N ALA A 214 6.76 -40.05 -18.66
CA ALA A 214 6.68 -39.97 -17.21
C ALA A 214 7.39 -41.18 -16.62
N THR A 215 8.53 -40.96 -15.97
CA THR A 215 9.11 -41.94 -15.05
C THR A 215 9.18 -41.27 -13.69
N ALA A 216 8.25 -41.69 -12.83
CA ALA A 216 8.38 -41.51 -11.39
C ALA A 216 9.61 -42.30 -10.94
N ASN A 217 10.48 -41.63 -10.18
CA ASN A 217 11.80 -42.06 -9.68
C ASN A 217 12.99 -41.79 -10.61
N SER A 218 14.02 -41.21 -9.99
CA SER A 218 15.44 -41.08 -10.39
C SER A 218 15.83 -39.69 -10.90
N SER A 219 16.69 -38.99 -10.14
CA SER A 219 17.48 -37.80 -10.51
C SER A 219 16.77 -36.78 -11.40
N ALA A 220 16.29 -35.68 -10.81
CA ALA A 220 15.68 -34.57 -11.54
C ALA A 220 16.55 -34.21 -12.76
N SER A 221 16.08 -34.59 -13.94
CA SER A 221 16.83 -34.48 -15.20
C SER A 221 16.67 -33.08 -15.73
N LEU A 222 17.78 -32.46 -16.15
CA LEU A 222 17.76 -31.14 -16.81
C LEU A 222 17.23 -31.21 -18.26
N ALA A 223 16.89 -32.40 -18.75
CA ALA A 223 16.39 -32.60 -20.10
C ALA A 223 15.05 -31.87 -20.32
N GLY A 224 15.00 -31.00 -21.32
CA GLY A 224 13.79 -30.25 -21.69
C GLY A 224 13.56 -28.96 -20.91
N CYS A 225 14.34 -28.67 -19.86
CA CYS A 225 14.18 -27.47 -19.04
C CYS A 225 14.44 -26.17 -19.80
N SER A 226 15.27 -26.20 -20.85
CA SER A 226 15.46 -25.06 -21.76
C SER A 226 14.26 -24.75 -22.64
N THR A 227 13.31 -25.68 -22.75
CA THR A 227 12.10 -25.53 -23.59
C THR A 227 10.83 -25.29 -22.77
N ARG A 228 10.77 -25.85 -21.56
CA ARG A 228 9.66 -25.68 -20.63
C ARG A 228 10.16 -25.85 -19.21
N ILE A 229 9.99 -24.83 -18.40
CA ILE A 229 10.25 -24.92 -16.96
C ILE A 229 9.08 -25.68 -16.32
N THR A 230 9.42 -26.65 -15.49
CA THR A 230 8.50 -27.47 -14.69
C THR A 230 9.02 -27.51 -13.25
N PRO A 231 8.21 -27.97 -12.26
CA PRO A 231 8.70 -28.13 -10.91
C PRO A 231 9.94 -29.04 -10.80
N ASP A 232 10.03 -30.11 -11.59
CA ASP A 232 11.22 -30.97 -11.61
C ASP A 232 12.45 -30.27 -12.19
N CYS A 233 12.27 -29.39 -13.17
CA CYS A 233 13.34 -28.54 -13.66
C CYS A 233 13.87 -27.61 -12.56
N LEU A 234 12.98 -26.98 -11.78
CA LEU A 234 13.39 -26.12 -10.68
C LEU A 234 14.11 -26.90 -9.58
N ARG A 235 13.62 -28.09 -9.23
CA ARG A 235 14.31 -28.99 -8.29
C ARG A 235 15.71 -29.36 -8.78
N ALA A 236 15.86 -29.68 -10.07
CA ALA A 236 17.15 -30.02 -10.68
C ALA A 236 18.11 -28.82 -10.72
N LEU A 237 17.64 -27.68 -11.23
CA LEU A 237 18.44 -26.47 -11.46
C LEU A 237 18.93 -25.86 -10.14
N TYR A 238 18.09 -25.85 -9.12
CA TYR A 238 18.40 -25.25 -7.81
C TYR A 238 18.80 -26.29 -6.76
N ASN A 239 18.97 -27.56 -7.15
CA ASN A 239 19.32 -28.67 -6.24
C ASN A 239 18.40 -28.74 -5.01
N ILE A 240 17.09 -28.57 -5.21
CA ILE A 240 16.08 -28.63 -4.14
C ILE A 240 15.91 -30.09 -3.74
N ASN A 241 16.55 -30.48 -2.65
CA ASN A 241 16.55 -31.83 -2.08
C ASN A 241 15.86 -31.91 -0.71
N TYR A 242 15.10 -30.86 -0.36
CA TYR A 242 14.37 -30.75 0.88
C TYR A 242 12.87 -31.00 0.65
N THR A 243 12.23 -31.63 1.63
CA THR A 243 10.77 -31.79 1.67
C THR A 243 10.28 -31.06 2.91
N PRO A 244 9.50 -29.97 2.75
CA PRO A 244 8.94 -29.24 3.87
C PRO A 244 8.05 -30.11 4.77
N THR A 245 7.79 -29.63 5.98
CA THR A 245 6.87 -30.27 6.92
C THR A 245 5.66 -29.36 7.11
N GLN A 246 4.46 -29.95 7.11
CA GLN A 246 3.29 -29.27 7.64
C GLN A 246 3.35 -29.39 9.18
N ASP A 247 4.08 -28.48 9.81
CA ASP A 247 4.10 -28.30 11.26
C ASP A 247 3.47 -26.95 11.61
N GLY A 248 3.22 -26.71 12.90
CA GLY A 248 2.67 -25.43 13.37
C GLY A 248 3.69 -24.28 13.40
N TYR A 249 4.91 -24.49 12.90
CA TYR A 249 6.02 -23.54 13.01
C TYR A 249 6.42 -22.94 11.66
N ASN A 250 6.00 -23.51 10.53
CA ASN A 250 6.28 -23.00 9.20
C ASN A 250 5.00 -22.50 8.53
N SER A 251 5.09 -21.35 7.85
CA SER A 251 3.99 -20.77 7.10
C SER A 251 4.53 -20.08 5.85
N TYR A 252 3.84 -20.29 4.73
CA TYR A 252 4.13 -19.64 3.46
C TYR A 252 2.84 -19.04 2.91
N GLY A 253 2.83 -17.71 2.77
CA GLY A 253 1.74 -16.93 2.21
C GLY A 253 2.01 -16.44 0.79
N ILE A 254 0.96 -16.36 -0.02
CA ILE A 254 0.92 -15.65 -1.29
C ILE A 254 -0.09 -14.53 -1.16
N VAL A 255 0.31 -13.31 -1.51
CA VAL A 255 -0.58 -12.15 -1.57
C VAL A 255 -1.02 -11.95 -3.01
N ALA A 256 -2.30 -12.21 -3.29
CA ALA A 256 -2.90 -11.96 -4.59
C ALA A 256 -3.29 -10.47 -4.68
N ALA A 257 -2.27 -9.61 -4.81
CA ALA A 257 -2.45 -8.16 -4.93
C ALA A 257 -2.78 -7.70 -6.35
N GLU A 258 -2.61 -8.58 -7.35
CA GLU A 258 -2.89 -8.24 -8.72
C GLU A 258 -4.33 -8.54 -9.09
N LEU A 259 -5.11 -7.46 -9.19
CA LEU A 259 -6.45 -7.43 -9.76
C LEU A 259 -7.48 -8.17 -8.90
N ALA A 260 -8.43 -7.42 -8.32
CA ALA A 260 -9.59 -7.94 -7.59
C ALA A 260 -10.48 -8.94 -8.37
N ASP A 261 -10.11 -9.30 -9.60
CA ASP A 261 -10.78 -10.27 -10.48
C ASP A 261 -9.83 -11.39 -11.00
N ASN A 262 -8.53 -11.40 -10.64
CA ASN A 262 -7.54 -12.44 -11.01
C ASN A 262 -7.28 -13.37 -9.82
N SER A 263 -8.31 -14.12 -9.46
CA SER A 263 -8.18 -15.23 -8.51
C SER A 263 -7.78 -16.50 -9.26
N TYR A 264 -7.19 -17.47 -8.57
CA TYR A 264 -6.93 -18.79 -9.16
C TYR A 264 -8.22 -19.56 -9.44
N GLU A 265 -8.16 -20.49 -10.40
CA GLU A 265 -9.25 -21.42 -10.71
C GLU A 265 -8.97 -22.79 -10.08
N PRO A 266 -9.83 -23.27 -9.15
CA PRO A 266 -9.70 -24.58 -8.52
C PRO A 266 -9.47 -25.74 -9.49
N SER A 267 -10.16 -25.76 -10.63
CA SER A 267 -10.06 -26.87 -11.58
C SER A 267 -8.73 -26.89 -12.33
N ASP A 268 -8.11 -25.73 -12.58
CA ASP A 268 -6.81 -25.62 -13.23
C ASP A 268 -5.67 -26.11 -12.32
N LEU A 269 -5.76 -25.87 -11.01
CA LEU A 269 -4.86 -26.49 -10.03
C LEU A 269 -4.89 -28.01 -10.12
N ASP A 270 -6.07 -28.63 -10.22
CA ASP A 270 -6.18 -30.08 -10.31
C ASP A 270 -5.61 -30.64 -11.62
N VAL A 271 -5.74 -29.90 -12.74
CA VAL A 271 -5.10 -30.25 -14.01
C VAL A 271 -3.58 -30.23 -13.86
N PHE A 272 -3.03 -29.19 -13.23
CA PHE A 272 -1.60 -29.08 -12.97
C PHE A 272 -1.10 -30.17 -12.02
N TYR A 273 -1.78 -30.40 -10.90
CA TYR A 273 -1.42 -31.39 -9.89
C TYR A 273 -1.48 -32.82 -10.42
N LYS A 274 -2.48 -33.18 -11.24
CA LYS A 274 -2.52 -34.50 -11.91
C LYS A 274 -1.24 -34.81 -12.67
N LYS A 275 -0.57 -33.78 -13.20
CA LYS A 275 0.66 -33.94 -13.97
C LYS A 275 1.93 -33.87 -13.12
N TYR A 276 2.03 -32.91 -12.19
CA TYR A 276 3.29 -32.59 -11.51
C TYR A 276 3.33 -32.94 -10.01
N ALA A 277 2.17 -33.17 -9.38
CA ALA A 277 2.08 -33.58 -7.98
C ALA A 277 0.73 -34.28 -7.69
N PRO A 278 0.56 -35.55 -8.12
CA PRO A 278 -0.74 -36.22 -8.02
C PRO A 278 -1.30 -36.31 -6.60
N SER A 279 -0.44 -36.28 -5.57
CA SER A 279 -0.85 -36.25 -4.16
C SER A 279 -1.58 -34.97 -3.73
N LEU A 280 -1.48 -33.89 -4.51
CA LEU A 280 -2.14 -32.60 -4.23
C LEU A 280 -3.50 -32.46 -4.93
N VAL A 281 -3.92 -33.41 -5.77
CA VAL A 281 -5.21 -33.31 -6.46
C VAL A 281 -6.36 -33.20 -5.44
N GLY A 282 -7.19 -32.18 -5.57
CA GLY A 282 -8.26 -31.82 -4.64
C GLY A 282 -7.82 -30.96 -3.44
N SER A 283 -6.51 -30.72 -3.24
CA SER A 283 -6.01 -29.79 -2.22
C SER A 283 -6.07 -28.34 -2.70
N ARG A 284 -6.25 -27.40 -1.76
CA ARG A 284 -6.36 -25.96 -2.03
C ARG A 284 -5.60 -25.16 -0.97
N PRO A 285 -5.15 -23.93 -1.30
CA PRO A 285 -4.61 -23.00 -0.31
C PRO A 285 -5.62 -22.67 0.80
N TRP A 286 -5.11 -22.23 1.94
CA TRP A 286 -5.91 -21.65 3.01
C TRP A 286 -6.26 -20.22 2.62
N LEU A 287 -7.50 -20.01 2.20
CA LEU A 287 -7.98 -18.72 1.74
C LEU A 287 -8.27 -17.79 2.92
N PHE A 288 -7.64 -16.61 2.88
CA PHE A 288 -7.96 -15.45 3.69
C PHE A 288 -8.51 -14.36 2.79
N SER A 289 -9.79 -14.04 2.98
CA SER A 289 -10.44 -12.89 2.36
C SER A 289 -10.06 -11.65 3.16
N VAL A 290 -9.38 -10.70 2.51
CA VAL A 290 -8.91 -9.47 3.13
C VAL A 290 -9.72 -8.31 2.56
N ASP A 291 -10.42 -7.60 3.44
CA ASP A 291 -11.26 -6.42 3.15
C ASP A 291 -12.28 -6.65 2.02
N GLY A 292 -12.86 -7.86 2.01
CA GLY A 292 -13.86 -8.26 1.04
C GLY A 292 -13.29 -8.81 -0.27
N GLY A 293 -11.97 -9.02 -0.37
CA GLY A 293 -11.32 -9.75 -1.45
C GLY A 293 -11.88 -11.16 -1.60
N LYS A 294 -12.22 -11.57 -2.83
CA LYS A 294 -12.98 -12.80 -3.10
C LYS A 294 -12.35 -13.56 -4.24
N LEU A 295 -12.50 -14.88 -4.21
CA LEU A 295 -12.26 -15.68 -5.40
C LEU A 295 -13.21 -15.19 -6.51
N GLY A 296 -12.65 -14.82 -7.65
CA GLY A 296 -13.39 -14.38 -8.83
C GLY A 296 -14.46 -15.40 -9.23
N GLY A 297 -15.65 -14.92 -9.63
CA GLY A 297 -16.83 -15.76 -9.89
C GLY A 297 -17.27 -15.85 -11.35
N ASN A 298 -16.56 -15.20 -12.28
CA ASN A 298 -16.93 -15.18 -13.70
C ASN A 298 -15.76 -15.64 -14.58
N PHE A 299 -15.60 -16.97 -14.65
CA PHE A 299 -14.54 -17.74 -15.30
C PHE A 299 -14.59 -17.74 -16.84
N SER A 300 -14.97 -16.62 -17.46
CA SER A 300 -15.24 -16.56 -18.90
C SER A 300 -14.10 -15.99 -19.76
N ASP A 301 -12.97 -15.61 -19.16
CA ASP A 301 -11.80 -15.08 -19.89
C ASP A 301 -10.54 -15.81 -19.41
N ASP A 302 -10.02 -16.72 -20.25
CA ASP A 302 -8.89 -17.62 -19.95
C ASP A 302 -7.58 -16.88 -19.57
N ASP A 303 -7.45 -15.59 -19.89
CA ASP A 303 -6.26 -14.78 -19.63
C ASP A 303 -6.28 -14.09 -18.25
N LEU A 304 -7.39 -14.16 -17.49
CA LEU A 304 -7.56 -13.45 -16.23
C LEU A 304 -7.02 -14.18 -14.99
N HIS A 305 -6.56 -15.44 -15.12
CA HIS A 305 -6.16 -16.28 -13.97
C HIS A 305 -4.66 -16.60 -13.94
N ALA A 306 -3.91 -16.22 -14.98
CA ALA A 306 -2.60 -16.78 -15.28
C ALA A 306 -1.55 -16.55 -14.18
N GLU A 307 -1.51 -15.38 -13.55
CA GLU A 307 -0.54 -15.06 -12.49
C GLU A 307 -0.87 -15.81 -11.20
N SER A 308 -2.12 -15.72 -10.74
CA SER A 308 -2.56 -16.37 -9.50
C SER A 308 -2.49 -17.90 -9.58
N ASP A 309 -2.81 -18.46 -10.75
CA ASP A 309 -2.56 -19.88 -11.02
C ASP A 309 -1.07 -20.20 -11.00
N LEU A 310 -0.23 -19.43 -11.69
CA LEU A 310 1.22 -19.66 -11.75
C LEU A 310 1.85 -19.68 -10.36
N ASP A 311 1.57 -18.66 -9.56
CA ASP A 311 2.09 -18.49 -8.21
C ASP A 311 1.69 -19.67 -7.33
N ILE A 312 0.41 -20.02 -7.29
CA ILE A 312 -0.11 -21.09 -6.44
C ILE A 312 0.34 -22.47 -6.92
N GLN A 313 0.33 -22.74 -8.22
CA GLN A 313 0.70 -24.04 -8.78
C GLN A 313 2.15 -24.38 -8.46
N TYR A 314 3.08 -23.44 -8.69
CA TYR A 314 4.50 -23.67 -8.41
C TYR A 314 4.79 -23.67 -6.91
N ALA A 315 4.25 -22.73 -6.15
CA ALA A 315 4.42 -22.71 -4.70
C ALA A 315 3.93 -24.00 -4.06
N SER A 316 2.72 -24.44 -4.39
CA SER A 316 2.11 -25.63 -3.79
C SER A 316 2.90 -26.90 -4.10
N VAL A 317 3.39 -27.07 -5.34
CA VAL A 317 4.15 -28.27 -5.71
C VAL A 317 5.58 -28.28 -5.15
N LEU A 318 6.23 -27.12 -5.04
CA LEU A 318 7.58 -27.02 -4.50
C LEU A 318 7.60 -27.05 -2.97
N ALA A 319 6.55 -26.52 -2.32
CA ALA A 319 6.43 -26.47 -0.87
C ALA A 319 5.71 -27.69 -0.25
N ALA A 320 5.08 -28.55 -1.07
CA ALA A 320 4.38 -29.73 -0.57
C ALA A 320 5.24 -30.59 0.38
N PRO A 321 4.66 -31.11 1.48
CA PRO A 321 3.26 -31.06 1.93
C PRO A 321 2.82 -29.77 2.66
N LEU A 322 3.62 -28.70 2.73
CA LEU A 322 3.18 -27.45 3.33
C LEU A 322 2.02 -26.84 2.53
N THR A 323 0.93 -26.51 3.20
CA THR A 323 -0.24 -25.86 2.63
C THR A 323 -0.04 -24.36 2.63
N ILE A 324 -0.19 -23.77 1.45
CA ILE A 324 0.00 -22.33 1.25
C ILE A 324 -1.19 -21.55 1.81
N SER A 325 -0.92 -20.40 2.41
CA SER A 325 -1.95 -19.40 2.74
C SER A 325 -2.10 -18.43 1.57
N LEU A 326 -3.33 -18.20 1.12
CA LEU A 326 -3.62 -17.26 0.04
C LEU A 326 -4.37 -16.08 0.63
N PHE A 327 -3.83 -14.88 0.44
CA PHE A 327 -4.46 -13.63 0.86
C PHE A 327 -5.02 -12.93 -0.37
N GLU A 328 -6.33 -13.06 -0.55
CA GLU A 328 -7.08 -12.34 -1.58
C GLU A 328 -7.41 -10.96 -1.03
N VAL A 329 -6.70 -9.94 -1.52
CA VAL A 329 -6.90 -8.55 -1.11
C VAL A 329 -7.88 -7.86 -2.05
N ALA A 330 -8.54 -6.82 -1.54
CA ALA A 330 -9.53 -6.08 -2.29
C ALA A 330 -8.89 -5.02 -3.20
N THR A 331 -9.21 -3.74 -3.00
CA THR A 331 -8.95 -2.69 -4.00
C THR A 331 -7.71 -1.84 -3.75
N ASN A 332 -7.14 -1.85 -2.54
CA ASN A 332 -5.95 -1.07 -2.21
C ASN A 332 -4.66 -1.90 -2.24
N GLY A 333 -4.74 -3.20 -2.54
CA GLY A 333 -3.59 -4.04 -2.90
C GLY A 333 -2.71 -4.34 -1.69
N PHE A 334 -1.46 -3.86 -1.70
CA PHE A 334 -0.51 -4.15 -0.63
C PHE A 334 -0.88 -3.49 0.72
N ASP A 335 -1.60 -2.36 0.70
CA ASP A 335 -2.09 -1.71 1.92
C ASP A 335 -3.12 -2.60 2.65
N ASP A 336 -4.09 -3.18 1.92
CA ASP A 336 -5.07 -4.14 2.48
C ASP A 336 -4.36 -5.38 3.07
N TRP A 337 -3.29 -5.85 2.43
CA TRP A 337 -2.47 -6.92 2.99
C TRP A 337 -1.89 -6.56 4.36
N LEU A 338 -1.38 -5.35 4.52
CA LEU A 338 -0.85 -4.88 5.80
C LEU A 338 -1.95 -4.77 6.85
N ASP A 339 -3.17 -4.39 6.48
CA ASP A 339 -4.35 -4.43 7.37
C ASP A 339 -4.60 -5.83 7.92
N ALA A 340 -4.50 -6.87 7.07
CA ALA A 340 -4.70 -8.27 7.46
C ALA A 340 -3.76 -8.74 8.58
N VAL A 341 -2.50 -8.30 8.53
CA VAL A 341 -1.42 -8.85 9.36
C VAL A 341 -0.90 -7.93 10.44
N ASP A 342 -1.18 -6.63 10.33
CA ASP A 342 -0.84 -5.62 11.34
C ASP A 342 -2.06 -4.74 11.64
N LYS A 343 -2.67 -5.01 12.80
CA LYS A 343 -3.81 -4.23 13.29
C LYS A 343 -3.51 -2.72 13.43
N SER A 344 -2.25 -2.34 13.64
CA SER A 344 -1.88 -0.93 13.71
C SER A 344 -1.96 -0.24 12.34
N TYR A 345 -1.80 -1.01 11.25
CA TYR A 345 -1.94 -0.56 9.87
C TYR A 345 -3.40 -0.32 9.49
N CYS A 346 -4.36 -1.04 10.08
CA CYS A 346 -5.80 -0.80 9.87
C CYS A 346 -6.31 0.61 10.21
N THR A 347 -5.48 1.44 10.85
CA THR A 347 -5.77 2.86 11.10
C THR A 347 -4.93 3.80 10.24
N PHE A 348 -4.07 3.27 9.37
CA PHE A 348 -3.12 3.96 8.53
C PHE A 348 -3.39 3.63 7.05
N ASP A 349 -3.27 4.63 6.17
CA ASP A 349 -3.52 4.58 4.71
C ASP A 349 -4.81 3.92 4.16
N GLY A 350 -5.79 3.62 5.02
CA GLY A 350 -7.15 3.36 4.60
C GLY A 350 -7.64 1.96 4.91
N GLY A 351 -7.63 1.55 6.18
CA GLY A 351 -8.76 0.76 6.68
C GLY A 351 -10.02 1.52 6.27
N ASP A 352 -10.73 1.00 5.26
CA ASP A 352 -11.68 1.71 4.42
C ASP A 352 -12.49 2.77 5.17
N GLU A 353 -12.08 4.04 5.07
CA GLU A 353 -13.01 5.13 5.36
C GLU A 353 -14.01 5.17 4.20
N VAL A 354 -15.28 4.94 4.52
CA VAL A 354 -16.40 5.00 3.57
C VAL A 354 -16.34 6.34 2.83
N LYS A 355 -15.82 6.32 1.59
CA LYS A 355 -15.82 7.50 0.73
C LYS A 355 -17.26 7.81 0.35
N GLU A 356 -17.65 9.07 0.50
CA GLU A 356 -18.96 9.53 0.02
C GLU A 356 -18.98 9.45 -1.52
N GLY A 357 -19.60 8.39 -2.05
CA GLY A 357 -19.75 8.16 -3.49
C GLY A 357 -19.28 6.80 -4.01
N ASP A 358 -18.50 6.04 -3.22
CA ASP A 358 -18.32 4.60 -3.44
C ASP A 358 -19.42 3.87 -2.64
N SER A 359 -20.06 2.86 -3.25
CA SER A 359 -21.02 2.03 -2.54
C SER A 359 -20.36 1.49 -1.26
N PRO A 360 -20.97 1.67 -0.09
CA PRO A 360 -20.36 1.27 1.18
C PRO A 360 -20.06 -0.22 1.11
N LEU A 361 -18.78 -0.61 1.12
CA LEU A 361 -18.42 -1.92 1.61
C LEU A 361 -18.99 -1.97 3.04
N PRO A 362 -19.87 -2.93 3.34
CA PRO A 362 -20.49 -2.99 4.66
C PRO A 362 -19.37 -3.11 5.69
N THR A 363 -19.46 -2.30 6.74
CA THR A 363 -18.54 -2.16 7.89
C THR A 363 -18.24 -3.45 8.69
N ASN A 364 -18.63 -4.61 8.15
CA ASN A 364 -18.42 -5.95 8.70
C ASN A 364 -17.31 -6.74 7.97
N GLU A 365 -16.62 -6.17 6.97
CA GLU A 365 -15.58 -6.87 6.17
C GLU A 365 -14.13 -6.43 6.45
N LEU A 366 -13.90 -5.41 7.29
CA LEU A 366 -12.56 -4.94 7.67
C LEU A 366 -11.77 -6.01 8.43
N THR A 367 -10.60 -6.36 7.89
CA THR A 367 -9.82 -7.54 8.26
C THR A 367 -8.56 -7.10 9.01
N CYS A 368 -8.72 -6.61 10.25
CA CYS A 368 -7.63 -5.94 10.97
C CYS A 368 -6.79 -6.82 11.91
N GLY A 369 -5.57 -7.16 11.50
CA GLY A 369 -4.61 -7.98 12.25
C GLY A 369 -5.19 -9.33 12.64
N VAL A 370 -6.01 -9.90 11.77
CA VAL A 370 -6.75 -11.16 12.00
C VAL A 370 -5.90 -12.39 11.69
N VAL A 371 -4.79 -12.23 10.96
CA VAL A 371 -3.87 -13.30 10.59
C VAL A 371 -2.47 -12.94 11.05
N ALA A 372 -1.75 -13.89 11.64
CA ALA A 372 -0.33 -13.70 11.92
C ALA A 372 0.44 -13.65 10.58
N PRO A 373 1.38 -12.70 10.39
CA PRO A 373 2.21 -12.66 9.20
C PRO A 373 2.88 -14.04 8.96
N PRO A 374 2.76 -14.63 7.76
CA PRO A 374 3.52 -15.82 7.40
C PRO A 374 5.02 -15.56 7.47
N TYR A 375 5.82 -16.58 7.80
CA TYR A 375 7.28 -16.45 7.84
C TYR A 375 7.90 -16.22 6.47
N VAL A 376 7.26 -16.74 5.42
CA VAL A 376 7.60 -16.46 4.02
C VAL A 376 6.37 -15.88 3.35
N VAL A 377 6.52 -14.76 2.66
CA VAL A 377 5.45 -14.14 1.88
C VAL A 377 5.97 -13.94 0.45
N SER A 378 5.23 -14.44 -0.54
CA SER A 378 5.47 -14.15 -1.96
C SER A 378 4.47 -13.10 -2.42
N VAL A 379 4.98 -12.08 -3.10
CA VAL A 379 4.19 -10.96 -3.63
C VAL A 379 4.67 -10.69 -5.05
N SER A 380 3.86 -11.06 -6.03
CA SER A 380 4.06 -10.70 -7.43
C SER A 380 3.35 -9.38 -7.68
N TYR A 381 3.97 -8.27 -7.30
CA TYR A 381 3.40 -6.92 -7.47
C TYR A 381 4.52 -5.92 -7.77
N GLY A 382 4.23 -4.95 -8.63
CA GLY A 382 5.19 -3.89 -8.92
C GLY A 382 4.55 -2.67 -9.56
N THR A 383 5.22 -1.54 -9.39
CA THR A 383 4.87 -0.28 -10.04
C THR A 383 6.14 0.47 -10.43
N LEU A 384 6.01 1.51 -11.26
CA LEU A 384 7.15 2.31 -11.69
C LEU A 384 7.65 3.18 -10.53
N GLU A 385 8.85 2.91 -10.03
CA GLU A 385 9.48 3.70 -8.95
C GLU A 385 9.49 5.21 -9.26
N ALA A 386 9.78 5.58 -10.52
CA ALA A 386 9.82 6.97 -10.97
C ALA A 386 8.45 7.69 -10.96
N ALA A 387 7.34 6.95 -10.75
CA ALA A 387 6.01 7.55 -10.58
C ALA A 387 5.82 8.15 -9.17
N PHE A 388 6.70 7.83 -8.22
CA PHE A 388 6.60 8.27 -6.83
C PHE A 388 7.72 9.22 -6.46
N THR A 389 7.45 10.07 -5.48
CA THR A 389 8.43 11.04 -4.98
C THR A 389 9.50 10.33 -4.15
N PRO A 390 10.73 10.87 -4.07
CA PRO A 390 11.75 10.29 -3.19
C PRO A 390 11.33 10.25 -1.72
N LYS A 391 10.55 11.22 -1.24
CA LYS A 391 10.03 11.23 0.13
C LYS A 391 9.04 10.10 0.39
N TYR A 392 8.11 9.87 -0.54
CA TYR A 392 7.22 8.72 -0.48
C TYR A 392 8.00 7.42 -0.47
N MET A 393 8.90 7.24 -1.45
CA MET A 393 9.69 6.00 -1.58
C MET A 393 10.61 5.74 -0.39
N SER A 394 11.08 6.78 0.30
CA SER A 394 11.90 6.62 1.51
C SER A 394 11.07 6.27 2.75
N ARG A 395 9.77 6.56 2.72
CA ARG A 395 8.84 6.28 3.83
C ARG A 395 8.18 4.91 3.72
N GLN A 396 7.97 4.42 2.49
CA GLN A 396 7.59 3.02 2.24
C GLN A 396 8.77 2.12 2.59
#